data_AF-A0A3N5Z0Z9-F1
#
_entry.id   AF-A0A3N5Z0Z9-F1
#
_cell.length_a   1.000
_cell.length_b   1.000
_cell.length_c   1.000
_cell.angle_alpha   90.00
_cell.angle_beta   90.00
_cell.angle_gamma   90.00
#
_symmetry.space_group_name_H-M   'P 1'
#
loop_
_entity.id
_entity.type
_entity.pdbx_description
1 polymer ?
#
loop_
_entity_poly.entity_id
_entity_poly.type
_entity_poly.pdbx_seq_one_letter_code
_entity_poly.pdbx_strand_id
1 'polypeptide(L)'
;MKPSELLGLLEEFYRGKAGLLRRHEALARVAAQYDLNNIYQYVIAREEQHETWLRDAILASGGQVPPVPPAESDLGPSGNDGQRSLAGRDADALEAFVATWRPRVAAVNNARHRLMLDLILGETLEQARFFRQAAAGSVDVLGRRTGGARTAGGVLPSRWVE
;
A
#
# COMPACT_ATOMS: atom_id res chain seq x y z
N MET A 1 -22.01 17.12 0.21
CA MET A 1 -21.66 16.23 1.34
C MET A 1 -21.65 17.04 2.63
N LYS A 2 -22.39 16.61 3.64
CA LYS A 2 -22.42 17.18 5.00
C LYS A 2 -21.16 16.77 5.79
N PRO A 3 -20.77 17.49 6.85
CA PRO A 3 -19.57 17.16 7.64
C PRO A 3 -19.55 15.73 8.20
N SER A 4 -20.68 15.23 8.69
CA SER A 4 -20.79 13.85 9.20
C SER A 4 -20.64 12.78 8.11
N GLU A 5 -21.16 13.05 6.90
CA GLU A 5 -21.00 12.15 5.74
C GLU A 5 -19.53 12.09 5.30
N LEU A 6 -18.83 13.23 5.34
CA LEU A 6 -17.40 13.30 5.05
C LEU A 6 -16.57 12.56 6.09
N LEU A 7 -16.88 12.72 7.38
CA LEU A 7 -16.19 11.99 8.44
C LEU A 7 -16.36 10.48 8.26
N GLY A 8 -17.58 10.00 8.03
CA GLY A 8 -17.82 8.58 7.76
C GLY A 8 -17.07 8.06 6.54
N LEU A 9 -16.96 8.88 5.47
CA LEU A 9 -16.15 8.56 4.30
C LEU A 9 -14.66 8.43 4.65
N LEU A 10 -14.10 9.37 5.42
CA LEU A 10 -12.70 9.34 5.83
C LEU A 10 -12.38 8.11 6.69
N GLU A 11 -13.25 7.76 7.63
CA GLU A 11 -13.09 6.59 8.49
C GLU A 11 -13.12 5.28 7.68
N GLU A 12 -14.04 5.15 6.74
CA GLU A 12 -14.15 3.96 5.89
C GLU A 12 -12.97 3.86 4.90
N PHE A 13 -12.55 4.98 4.31
CA PHE A 13 -11.36 5.05 3.46
C PHE A 13 -10.11 4.65 4.25
N TYR A 14 -9.98 5.17 5.48
CA TYR A 14 -8.89 4.81 6.39
C TYR A 14 -8.86 3.32 6.67
N ARG A 15 -9.99 2.68 7.02
CA ARG A 15 -10.01 1.23 7.29
C ARG A 15 -9.49 0.44 6.09
N GLY A 16 -9.94 0.79 4.89
CA GLY A 16 -9.48 0.13 3.66
C GLY A 16 -7.98 0.34 3.43
N LYS A 17 -7.48 1.57 3.54
CA LYS A 17 -6.07 1.87 3.27
C LYS A 17 -5.14 1.29 4.33
N ALA A 18 -5.48 1.40 5.61
CA ALA A 18 -4.73 0.79 6.69
C ALA A 18 -4.75 -0.74 6.61
N GLY A 19 -5.85 -1.36 6.15
CA GLY A 19 -5.90 -2.80 5.90
C GLY A 19 -4.88 -3.25 4.84
N LEU A 20 -4.74 -2.49 3.75
CA LEU A 20 -3.71 -2.73 2.72
C LEU A 20 -2.29 -2.60 3.30
N LEU A 21 -2.04 -1.55 4.10
CA LEU A 21 -0.76 -1.37 4.79
C LEU A 21 -0.40 -2.56 5.68
N ARG A 22 -1.31 -3.00 6.56
CA ARG A 22 -1.06 -4.14 7.44
C ARG A 22 -0.78 -5.42 6.65
N ARG A 23 -1.49 -5.62 5.52
CA ARG A 23 -1.23 -6.73 4.60
C ARG A 23 0.18 -6.64 4.01
N HIS A 24 0.59 -5.50 3.49
CA HIS A 24 1.93 -5.33 2.92
C HIS A 24 3.04 -5.53 3.96
N GLU A 25 2.84 -5.03 5.19
CA GLU A 25 3.77 -5.28 6.30
C GLU A 25 3.91 -6.77 6.63
N ALA A 26 2.81 -7.52 6.63
CA ALA A 26 2.83 -8.95 6.86
C ALA A 26 3.56 -9.70 5.73
N LEU A 27 3.29 -9.33 4.48
CA LEU A 27 3.89 -9.96 3.30
C LEU A 27 5.37 -9.62 3.12
N ALA A 28 5.80 -8.41 3.48
CA ALA A 28 7.20 -8.00 3.46
C ALA A 28 8.07 -8.88 4.37
N ARG A 29 7.51 -9.49 5.43
CA ARG A 29 8.26 -10.40 6.32
C ARG A 29 8.57 -11.75 5.68
N VAL A 30 7.75 -12.16 4.70
CA VAL A 30 7.85 -13.48 4.05
C VAL A 30 8.34 -13.40 2.60
N ALA A 31 8.40 -12.20 2.02
CA ALA A 31 8.94 -11.95 0.69
C ALA A 31 10.48 -12.09 0.68
N ALA A 32 10.97 -13.32 0.46
CA ALA A 32 12.39 -13.65 0.50
C ALA A 32 13.21 -13.08 -0.68
N GLN A 33 12.57 -12.75 -1.81
CA GLN A 33 13.28 -12.15 -2.94
C GLN A 33 13.52 -10.68 -2.69
N TYR A 34 14.80 -10.32 -2.74
CA TYR A 34 15.31 -9.01 -2.34
C TYR A 34 14.63 -7.83 -3.05
N ASP A 35 14.48 -7.88 -4.37
CA ASP A 35 13.94 -6.74 -5.13
C ASP A 35 12.44 -6.54 -4.88
N LEU A 36 11.66 -7.63 -4.79
CA LEU A 36 10.26 -7.62 -4.38
C LEU A 36 10.11 -7.11 -2.95
N ASN A 37 11.02 -7.50 -2.05
CA ASN A 37 11.03 -6.96 -0.70
C ASN A 37 11.26 -5.44 -0.70
N ASN A 38 12.20 -4.94 -1.51
CA ASN A 38 12.41 -3.49 -1.64
C ASN A 38 11.18 -2.76 -2.18
N ILE A 39 10.43 -3.37 -3.10
CA ILE A 39 9.13 -2.84 -3.54
C ILE A 39 8.20 -2.70 -2.33
N TYR A 40 8.05 -3.74 -1.51
CA TYR A 40 7.26 -3.63 -0.28
C TYR A 40 7.75 -2.53 0.65
N GLN A 41 9.06 -2.44 0.91
CA GLN A 41 9.59 -1.39 1.80
C GLN A 41 9.27 0.02 1.30
N TYR A 42 9.41 0.25 -0.01
CA TYR A 42 9.04 1.52 -0.63
C TYR A 42 7.55 1.81 -0.50
N VAL A 43 6.70 0.83 -0.83
CA VAL A 43 5.23 0.97 -0.77
C VAL A 43 4.80 1.26 0.66
N ILE A 44 5.26 0.47 1.63
CA ILE A 44 4.91 0.63 3.04
C ILE A 44 5.28 2.02 3.54
N ALA A 45 6.48 2.53 3.23
CA ALA A 45 6.90 3.88 3.65
C ALA A 45 5.95 4.98 3.13
N ARG A 46 5.42 4.83 1.90
CA ARG A 46 4.39 5.76 1.37
C ARG A 46 3.05 5.57 2.06
N GLU A 47 2.65 4.33 2.31
CA GLU A 47 1.37 4.03 2.96
C GLU A 47 1.31 4.45 4.42
N GLU A 48 2.41 4.37 5.17
CA GLU A 48 2.54 4.93 6.53
C GLU A 48 2.30 6.45 6.53
N GLN A 49 2.78 7.15 5.49
CA GLN A 49 2.52 8.57 5.32
C GLN A 49 1.05 8.85 4.97
N HIS A 50 0.42 8.03 4.12
CA HIS A 50 -1.02 8.13 3.83
C HIS A 50 -1.85 7.90 5.09
N GLU A 51 -1.48 6.91 5.90
CA GLU A 51 -2.13 6.60 7.18
C GLU A 51 -2.08 7.81 8.10
N THR A 52 -0.92 8.46 8.23
CA THR A 52 -0.74 9.68 9.03
C THR A 52 -1.69 10.79 8.58
N TRP A 53 -1.74 11.09 7.27
CA TRP A 53 -2.63 12.12 6.73
C TRP A 53 -4.11 11.84 7.00
N LEU A 54 -4.54 10.58 6.87
CA LEU A 54 -5.92 10.18 7.10
C LEU A 54 -6.28 10.27 8.59
N ARG A 55 -5.39 9.84 9.48
CA ARG A 55 -5.58 9.95 10.94
C ARG A 55 -5.78 11.40 11.34
N ASP A 56 -4.90 12.29 10.86
CA ASP A 56 -4.99 13.72 11.15
C ASP A 56 -6.29 14.32 10.62
N ALA A 57 -6.73 13.94 9.42
CA ALA A 57 -7.98 14.41 8.83
C ALA A 57 -9.22 13.94 9.62
N ILE A 58 -9.23 12.69 10.10
CA ILE A 58 -10.30 12.14 10.95
C ILE A 58 -10.36 12.89 12.27
N LEU A 59 -9.23 13.04 12.96
CA LEU A 59 -9.15 13.73 14.25
C LEU A 59 -9.55 15.21 14.13
N ALA A 60 -9.06 15.90 13.10
CA ALA A 60 -9.45 17.29 12.83
C ALA A 60 -10.94 17.45 12.48
N SER A 61 -11.58 16.39 11.97
CA SER A 61 -13.03 16.36 11.72
C SER A 61 -13.85 15.97 12.95
N GLY A 62 -13.21 15.83 14.12
CA GLY A 62 -13.86 15.45 15.39
C GLY A 62 -14.17 13.96 15.52
N GLY A 63 -13.61 13.12 14.65
CA GLY A 63 -13.78 11.67 14.68
C GLY A 63 -12.79 10.95 15.57
N GLN A 64 -12.90 9.62 15.60
CA GLN A 64 -11.94 8.73 16.23
C GLN A 64 -11.33 7.81 15.19
N VAL A 65 -10.02 7.59 15.27
CA VAL A 65 -9.36 6.70 14.32
C VAL A 65 -9.88 5.26 14.51
N PRO A 66 -10.47 4.64 13.48
CA PRO A 66 -10.98 3.27 13.60
C PRO A 66 -9.84 2.28 13.94
N PRO A 67 -10.07 1.27 14.80
CA PRO A 67 -9.10 0.21 14.99
C PRO A 67 -9.00 -0.64 13.71
N VAL A 68 -7.78 -1.04 13.35
CA VAL A 68 -7.51 -1.92 12.21
C VAL A 68 -6.63 -3.06 12.72
N PRO A 69 -7.10 -4.31 12.66
CA PRO A 69 -6.33 -5.44 13.16
C PRO A 69 -5.09 -5.67 12.30
N PRO A 70 -4.02 -6.27 12.86
CA PRO A 70 -2.89 -6.73 12.06
C PRO A 70 -3.38 -7.76 11.03
N ALA A 71 -2.78 -7.73 9.84
CA ALA A 71 -3.02 -8.76 8.84
C ALA A 71 -2.16 -9.98 9.15
N GLU A 72 -2.70 -11.17 8.92
CA GLU A 72 -1.92 -12.40 8.91
C GLU A 72 -1.22 -12.55 7.56
N SER A 73 0.03 -13.03 7.58
CA SER A 73 0.72 -13.41 6.36
C SER A 73 0.20 -14.76 5.88
N ASP A 74 -0.57 -14.77 4.79
CA ASP A 74 -0.77 -15.99 4.02
C ASP A 74 0.57 -16.36 3.38
N LEU A 75 1.18 -17.45 3.87
CA LEU A 75 2.37 -18.07 3.27
C LEU A 75 1.96 -18.60 1.90
N GLY A 76 1.90 -17.69 0.92
CA GLY A 76 1.67 -18.05 -0.46
C GLY A 76 2.72 -19.05 -0.95
N PRO A 77 2.54 -19.59 -2.16
CA PRO A 77 3.46 -20.57 -2.72
C PRO A 77 4.91 -20.06 -2.63
N SER A 78 5.85 -20.98 -2.38
CA SER A 78 7.27 -20.64 -2.33
C SER A 78 7.86 -20.52 -3.74
N GLY A 79 9.05 -19.91 -3.82
CA GLY A 79 9.76 -19.75 -5.09
C GLY A 79 9.20 -18.63 -5.98
N ASN A 80 9.75 -18.54 -7.19
CA ASN A 80 9.52 -17.40 -8.09
C ASN A 80 8.07 -17.29 -8.58
N ASP A 81 7.40 -18.42 -8.82
CA ASP A 81 5.99 -18.43 -9.23
C ASP A 81 5.06 -17.92 -8.14
N GLY A 82 5.30 -18.33 -6.90
CA GLY A 82 4.52 -17.86 -5.76
C GLY A 82 4.73 -16.38 -5.47
N GLN A 83 5.95 -15.87 -5.65
CA GLN A 83 6.24 -14.43 -5.54
C GLN A 83 5.55 -13.61 -6.65
N ARG A 84 5.55 -14.10 -7.89
CA ARG A 84 4.80 -13.47 -8.99
C ARG A 84 3.31 -13.45 -8.72
N SER A 85 2.77 -14.57 -8.24
CA SER A 85 1.36 -14.67 -7.85
C SER A 85 1.02 -13.70 -6.72
N LEU A 86 1.90 -13.59 -5.71
CA LEU A 86 1.71 -12.66 -4.59
C LEU A 86 1.66 -11.20 -5.06
N ALA A 87 2.62 -10.78 -5.88
CA ALA A 87 2.64 -9.45 -6.46
C ALA A 87 1.39 -9.18 -7.32
N GLY A 88 0.92 -10.17 -8.08
CA GLY A 88 -0.34 -10.06 -8.84
C GLY A 88 -1.53 -9.77 -7.93
N ARG A 89 -1.68 -10.53 -6.83
CA ARG A 89 -2.77 -10.34 -5.85
C ARG A 89 -2.73 -8.95 -5.21
N ASP A 90 -1.55 -8.42 -4.90
CA ASP A 90 -1.44 -7.07 -4.32
C ASP A 90 -1.73 -5.97 -5.35
N ALA A 91 -1.30 -6.13 -6.61
CA ALA A 91 -1.70 -5.22 -7.69
C ALA A 91 -3.23 -5.18 -7.84
N ASP A 92 -3.88 -6.35 -7.87
CA ASP A 92 -5.34 -6.46 -8.02
C ASP A 92 -6.07 -5.83 -6.83
N ALA A 93 -5.59 -6.04 -5.60
CA ALA A 93 -6.17 -5.45 -4.40
C ALA A 93 -6.10 -3.92 -4.41
N LEU A 94 -4.96 -3.35 -4.83
CA LEU A 94 -4.78 -1.90 -4.92
C LEU A 94 -5.66 -1.28 -6.01
N GLU A 95 -5.78 -1.94 -7.16
CA GLU A 95 -6.67 -1.48 -8.24
C GLU A 95 -8.14 -1.56 -7.85
N ALA A 96 -8.56 -2.65 -7.19
CA ALA A 96 -9.91 -2.79 -6.67
C ALA A 96 -10.23 -1.66 -5.67
N PHE A 97 -9.31 -1.37 -4.75
CA PHE A 97 -9.44 -0.24 -3.82
C PHE A 97 -9.64 1.07 -4.57
N VAL A 98 -8.80 1.37 -5.57
CA VAL A 98 -8.93 2.60 -6.35
C VAL A 98 -10.25 2.66 -7.12
N ALA A 99 -10.68 1.55 -7.74
CA ALA A 99 -11.93 1.46 -8.48
C ALA A 99 -13.14 1.74 -7.58
N THR A 100 -13.14 1.20 -6.35
CA THR A 100 -14.18 1.46 -5.34
C THR A 100 -14.21 2.94 -4.93
N TRP A 101 -13.05 3.55 -4.70
CA TRP A 101 -12.99 4.85 -4.04
C TRP A 101 -13.02 6.05 -4.97
N ARG A 102 -12.49 5.93 -6.19
CA ARG A 102 -12.46 7.02 -7.18
C ARG A 102 -13.81 7.71 -7.37
N PRO A 103 -14.95 7.02 -7.61
CA PRO A 103 -16.24 7.70 -7.75
C PRO A 103 -16.73 8.37 -6.46
N ARG A 104 -16.40 7.80 -5.29
CA ARG A 104 -16.81 8.33 -3.97
C ARG A 104 -16.03 9.59 -3.61
N VAL A 105 -14.72 9.60 -3.88
CA VAL A 105 -13.84 10.76 -3.70
C VAL A 105 -14.25 11.90 -4.63
N ALA A 106 -14.67 11.60 -5.87
CA ALA A 106 -15.15 12.61 -6.80
C ALA A 106 -16.38 13.39 -6.29
N ALA A 107 -17.19 12.79 -5.39
CA ALA A 107 -18.35 13.42 -4.75
C ALA A 107 -17.99 14.25 -3.50
N VAL A 108 -16.73 14.30 -3.08
CA VAL A 108 -16.28 15.11 -1.95
C VAL A 108 -16.19 16.58 -2.36
N ASN A 109 -16.99 17.43 -1.70
CA ASN A 109 -17.02 18.87 -1.98
C ASN A 109 -15.92 19.65 -1.24
N ASN A 110 -15.35 19.10 -0.16
CA ASN A 110 -14.25 19.73 0.56
C ASN A 110 -12.95 19.59 -0.26
N ALA A 111 -12.46 20.70 -0.82
CA ALA A 111 -11.31 20.69 -1.72
C ALA A 111 -10.04 20.11 -1.09
N ARG A 112 -9.76 20.42 0.19
CA ARG A 112 -8.58 19.93 0.90
C ARG A 112 -8.62 18.41 1.06
N HIS A 113 -9.73 17.88 1.56
CA HIS A 113 -9.88 16.43 1.73
C HIS A 113 -9.90 15.70 0.40
N ARG A 114 -10.60 16.25 -0.60
CA ARG A 114 -10.62 15.67 -1.94
C ARG A 114 -9.21 15.58 -2.53
N LEU A 115 -8.43 16.67 -2.48
CA LEU A 115 -7.05 16.67 -2.99
C LEU A 115 -6.17 15.63 -2.30
N MET A 116 -6.26 15.52 -0.97
CA MET A 116 -5.53 14.50 -0.21
C MET A 116 -5.93 13.09 -0.65
N LEU A 117 -7.23 12.80 -0.78
CA LEU A 117 -7.73 11.49 -1.18
C LEU A 117 -7.35 11.16 -2.63
N ASP A 118 -7.47 12.12 -3.55
CA ASP A 118 -7.05 11.97 -4.95
C ASP A 118 -5.54 11.68 -5.06
N LEU A 119 -4.71 12.35 -4.25
CA LEU A 119 -3.27 12.06 -4.17
C LEU A 119 -3.01 10.63 -3.70
N ILE A 120 -3.68 10.19 -2.63
CA ILE A 120 -3.54 8.82 -2.12
C ILE A 120 -3.97 7.80 -3.18
N LEU A 121 -5.06 8.05 -3.92
CA LEU A 121 -5.52 7.17 -5.00
C LEU A 121 -4.52 7.13 -6.17
N GLY A 122 -3.92 8.26 -6.52
CA GLY A 122 -2.87 8.33 -7.54
C GLY A 122 -1.63 7.53 -7.16
N GLU A 123 -1.14 7.71 -5.93
CA GLU A 123 0.00 6.93 -5.43
C GLU A 123 -0.34 5.44 -5.30
N THR A 124 -1.58 5.09 -4.94
CA THR A 124 -2.03 3.70 -4.86
C THR A 124 -2.01 3.01 -6.24
N LEU A 125 -2.35 3.72 -7.32
CA LEU A 125 -2.20 3.19 -8.68
C LEU A 125 -0.73 2.97 -9.06
N GLU A 126 0.16 3.86 -8.64
CA GLU A 126 1.59 3.69 -8.88
C GLU A 126 2.16 2.48 -8.13
N GLN A 127 1.70 2.26 -6.89
CA GLN A 127 2.00 1.05 -6.13
C GLN A 127 1.50 -0.21 -6.85
N ALA A 128 0.27 -0.18 -7.38
CA ALA A 128 -0.26 -1.29 -8.18
C ALA A 128 0.58 -1.57 -9.43
N ARG A 129 1.04 -0.51 -10.11
CA ARG A 129 1.93 -0.59 -11.29
C ARG A 129 3.24 -1.30 -10.95
N PHE A 130 3.84 -1.03 -9.80
CA PHE A 130 5.05 -1.72 -9.34
C PHE A 130 4.82 -3.21 -9.14
N PHE A 131 3.77 -3.57 -8.40
CA PHE A 131 3.44 -4.97 -8.15
C PHE A 131 3.07 -5.72 -9.43
N ARG A 132 2.39 -5.07 -10.38
CA ARG A 132 2.07 -5.69 -11.67
C ARG A 132 3.30 -5.98 -12.53
N GLN A 133 4.28 -5.08 -12.53
CA GLN A 133 5.57 -5.35 -13.17
C GLN A 133 6.30 -6.51 -12.50
N ALA A 134 6.32 -6.56 -11.16
CA ALA A 134 6.93 -7.65 -10.42
C ALA A 134 6.24 -8.99 -10.72
N ALA A 135 4.91 -9.00 -10.83
CA ALA A 135 4.12 -10.16 -11.24
C ALA A 135 4.48 -10.65 -12.66
N ALA A 136 4.79 -9.72 -13.56
CA ALA A 136 5.30 -10.01 -14.90
C ALA A 136 6.80 -10.41 -14.94
N GLY A 137 7.46 -10.47 -13.79
CA GLY A 137 8.87 -10.84 -13.66
C GLY A 137 9.87 -9.68 -13.77
N SER A 138 9.39 -8.44 -13.89
CA SER A 138 10.23 -7.23 -13.91
C SER A 138 10.29 -6.60 -12.53
N VAL A 139 11.43 -6.72 -11.85
CA VAL A 139 11.64 -6.19 -10.49
C VAL A 139 12.46 -4.90 -10.43
N ASP A 140 12.96 -4.39 -11.56
CA ASP A 140 13.70 -3.12 -11.67
C ASP A 140 12.78 -1.88 -11.63
N VAL A 141 11.74 -1.91 -10.79
CA VAL A 141 10.67 -0.90 -10.78
C VAL A 141 11.04 0.36 -9.99
N LEU A 142 12.02 0.25 -9.10
CA LEU A 142 12.59 1.35 -8.32
C LEU A 142 13.85 1.94 -8.98
N GLY A 143 14.15 1.53 -10.21
CA GLY A 143 15.32 1.94 -10.96
C GLY A 143 16.10 0.75 -11.51
N ARG A 144 16.87 1.00 -12.58
CA ARG A 144 17.78 0.02 -13.17
C ARG A 144 19.20 0.24 -12.65
N ARG A 145 19.90 -0.86 -12.34
CA ARG A 145 21.34 -0.78 -12.05
C ARG A 145 22.09 -0.45 -13.34
N THR A 146 23.04 0.48 -13.26
CA THR A 146 23.86 0.91 -14.40
C THR A 146 25.10 0.04 -14.64
N GLY A 147 25.26 -1.08 -13.90
CA GLY A 147 26.34 -2.06 -14.06
C GLY A 147 26.71 -2.76 -12.74
N GLY A 148 27.58 -3.78 -12.82
CA GLY A 148 28.15 -4.49 -11.66
C GLY A 148 27.50 -5.84 -11.30
N ALA A 149 28.21 -6.64 -10.50
CA ALA A 149 27.69 -7.92 -9.99
C ALA A 149 26.46 -7.69 -9.09
N ARG A 150 25.48 -8.59 -9.15
CA ARG A 150 24.30 -8.54 -8.26
C ARG A 150 24.78 -8.71 -6.82
N THR A 151 24.30 -7.87 -5.91
CA THR A 151 24.61 -7.99 -4.48
C THR A 151 24.13 -9.35 -3.99
N ALA A 152 25.06 -10.22 -3.59
CA ALA A 152 24.71 -11.47 -2.92
C ALA A 152 24.20 -11.13 -1.51
N GLY A 153 23.07 -11.69 -1.11
CA GLY A 153 22.49 -11.42 0.20
C GLY A 153 21.05 -11.92 0.31
N GLY A 154 20.63 -12.19 1.55
CA GLY A 154 19.24 -12.48 1.90
C GLY A 154 18.59 -11.28 2.59
N VAL A 155 17.26 -11.27 2.66
CA VAL A 155 16.50 -10.32 3.47
C VAL A 155 16.64 -10.73 4.94
N LEU A 156 16.93 -9.77 5.83
CA LEU A 156 16.94 -10.03 7.27
C LEU A 156 15.51 -10.31 7.77
N PRO A 157 15.33 -11.21 8.76
CA PRO A 157 14.01 -11.48 9.32
C PRO A 157 13.40 -10.27 10.05
N SER A 158 14.23 -9.31 10.47
CA SER A 158 13.83 -8.05 11.11
C SER A 158 13.93 -6.87 10.14
N ARG A 159 12.86 -6.05 10.06
CA ARG A 159 12.78 -4.86 9.19
C ARG A 159 13.74 -3.73 9.61
N TRP A 160 13.96 -3.58 10.91
CA TRP A 160 14.81 -2.53 11.50
C TRP A 160 15.83 -3.19 12.45
N VAL A 161 17.09 -2.77 12.33
CA VAL A 161 18.13 -3.06 13.33
C VAL A 161 18.22 -1.81 14.19
N GLU A 162 17.90 -1.93 15.48
CA GLU A 162 18.13 -0.87 16.47
C GLU A 162 19.59 -0.85 16.93
#